data_AF-A0A958ERJ8-F1
#
_entry.id   AF-A0A958ERJ8-F1
#
_cell.length_a   1.000
_cell.length_b   1.000
_cell.length_c   1.000
_cell.angle_alpha   90.00
_cell.angle_beta   90.00
_cell.angle_gamma   90.00
#
_symmetry.space_group_name_H-M   'P 1'
#
loop_
_entity.id
_entity.type
_entity.pdbx_description
1 polymer ?
#
loop_
_entity_poly.entity_id
_entity_poly.type
_entity_poly.pdbx_seq_one_letter_code
_entity_poly.pdbx_strand_id
1 'polypeptide(L)'
;MRYFFILLTLFAFLGCETQKKISADEIAAYEQQMKEKLKAAKIELGKMRFDVENLSDSLKTDLNQKIDNFDQKLDVAEKKYNDFKEINDREMWKSGKMEVDSMLSYLKVQIDTTRTNIRQLIEDV
;
A
#
# COMPACT_ATOMS: atom_id res chain seq x y z
N MET A 1 40.87 54.14 4.84
CA MET A 1 40.74 53.37 3.59
C MET A 1 41.62 52.11 3.62
N ARG A 2 41.32 51.13 4.49
CA ARG A 2 41.91 49.78 4.45
C ARG A 2 40.90 48.79 5.02
N TYR A 3 39.75 48.70 4.38
CA TYR A 3 38.77 47.61 4.55
C TYR A 3 38.57 47.01 3.17
N PHE A 4 39.40 46.05 2.79
CA PHE A 4 39.17 45.23 1.62
C PHE A 4 40.00 43.96 1.82
N PHE A 5 39.36 42.79 1.74
CA PHE A 5 39.91 41.44 1.95
C PHE A 5 39.83 40.81 3.36
N ILE A 6 38.78 41.12 4.13
CA ILE A 6 38.19 40.12 5.05
C ILE A 6 36.75 39.88 4.57
N LEU A 7 36.64 39.24 3.41
CA LEU A 7 35.37 38.80 2.83
C LEU A 7 35.61 37.54 1.99
N LEU A 8 36.28 36.58 2.60
CA LEU A 8 36.09 35.17 2.30
C LEU A 8 35.49 34.50 3.53
N THR A 9 34.42 35.15 4.03
CA THR A 9 33.28 34.48 4.65
C THR A 9 33.00 33.22 3.82
N LEU A 10 33.28 32.04 4.31
CA LEU A 10 32.33 31.32 5.16
C LEU A 10 30.92 31.29 4.54
N PHE A 11 30.84 31.11 3.22
CA PHE A 11 29.77 30.34 2.59
C PHE A 11 30.18 28.88 2.76
N ALA A 12 29.92 28.27 3.92
CA ALA A 12 28.66 27.56 4.16
C ALA A 12 28.41 26.58 3.00
N PHE A 13 28.96 25.37 3.04
CA PHE A 13 28.26 24.22 3.63
C PHE A 13 26.77 24.09 3.23
N LEU A 14 26.38 24.47 2.01
CA LEU A 14 25.01 24.31 1.49
C LEU A 14 24.99 23.54 0.17
N GLY A 15 25.72 22.42 0.13
CA GLY A 15 25.65 21.45 -0.96
C GLY A 15 25.84 20.00 -0.51
N CYS A 16 26.01 19.75 0.79
CA CYS A 16 25.85 18.40 1.33
C CYS A 16 24.36 18.21 1.62
N GLU A 17 23.55 18.20 0.56
CA GLU A 17 22.22 17.60 0.61
C GLU A 17 22.47 16.14 0.92
N THR A 18 22.54 15.84 2.23
CA THR A 18 22.77 14.50 2.71
C THR A 18 21.47 13.77 2.41
N GLN A 19 21.36 13.22 1.19
CA GLN A 19 20.29 12.31 0.80
C GLN A 19 20.32 11.22 1.88
N LYS A 20 19.43 11.33 2.87
CA LYS A 20 19.35 10.37 3.97
C LYS A 20 18.94 9.07 3.31
N LYS A 21 19.90 8.16 3.11
CA LYS A 21 19.60 6.82 2.62
C LYS A 21 18.60 6.18 3.57
N ILE A 22 17.66 5.44 3.01
CA ILE A 22 16.71 4.67 3.80
C ILE A 22 17.47 3.52 4.45
N SER A 23 17.12 3.23 5.70
CA SER A 23 17.73 2.13 6.43
C SER A 23 17.18 0.79 5.95
N ALA A 24 18.01 -0.25 5.96
CA ALA A 24 17.57 -1.61 5.67
C ALA A 24 16.45 -2.07 6.64
N ASP A 25 16.52 -1.62 7.90
CA ASP A 25 15.50 -1.92 8.91
C ASP A 25 14.13 -1.30 8.57
N GLU A 26 14.10 -0.07 8.04
CA GLU A 26 12.87 0.60 7.60
C GLU A 26 12.24 -0.13 6.40
N ILE A 27 13.06 -0.60 5.46
CA ILE A 27 12.61 -1.41 4.32
C ILE A 27 12.05 -2.74 4.81
N ALA A 28 12.77 -3.45 5.67
CA ALA A 28 12.37 -4.76 6.19
C ALA A 28 11.08 -4.68 7.01
N ALA A 29 10.95 -3.67 7.87
CA ALA A 29 9.74 -3.44 8.65
C ALA A 29 8.53 -3.18 7.75
N TYR A 30 8.70 -2.35 6.70
CA TYR A 30 7.62 -2.08 5.77
C TYR A 30 7.29 -3.30 4.89
N GLU A 31 8.29 -4.08 4.47
CA GLU A 31 8.09 -5.34 3.74
C GLU A 31 7.23 -6.33 4.55
N GLN A 32 7.54 -6.49 5.84
CA GLN A 32 6.77 -7.35 6.72
C GLN A 32 5.32 -6.85 6.84
N GLN A 33 5.13 -5.55 7.09
CA GLN A 33 3.81 -4.95 7.18
C GLN A 33 3.00 -5.15 5.89
N MET A 34 3.64 -4.99 4.73
CA MET A 34 3.04 -5.19 3.42
C MET A 34 2.57 -6.63 3.23
N LYS A 35 3.43 -7.61 3.54
CA LYS A 35 3.11 -9.04 3.46
C LYS A 35 1.94 -9.41 4.38
N GLU A 36 1.92 -8.87 5.60
CA GLU A 36 0.83 -9.11 6.55
C GLU A 36 -0.50 -8.54 6.04
N LYS A 37 -0.51 -7.30 5.51
CA LYS A 37 -1.69 -6.67 4.93
C LYS A 37 -2.23 -7.46 3.72
N LEU A 38 -1.36 -7.86 2.78
CA LEU A 38 -1.77 -8.67 1.62
C LEU A 38 -2.33 -10.01 2.05
N LYS A 39 -1.64 -10.72 2.94
CA LYS A 39 -2.07 -12.03 3.43
C LYS A 39 -3.43 -11.94 4.11
N ALA A 40 -3.64 -10.95 4.97
CA ALA A 40 -4.92 -10.73 5.64
C ALA A 40 -6.03 -10.46 4.62
N ALA A 41 -5.79 -9.58 3.64
CA ALA A 41 -6.76 -9.29 2.60
C ALA A 41 -7.11 -10.53 1.75
N LYS A 42 -6.11 -11.30 1.31
CA LYS A 42 -6.31 -12.54 0.54
C LYS A 42 -7.10 -13.60 1.34
N ILE A 43 -6.86 -13.71 2.64
CA ILE A 43 -7.66 -14.57 3.54
C ILE A 43 -9.13 -14.13 3.58
N GLU A 44 -9.39 -12.83 3.72
CA GLU A 44 -10.76 -12.30 3.75
C GLU A 44 -11.48 -12.51 2.42
N LEU A 45 -10.80 -12.31 1.28
CA LEU A 45 -11.35 -12.65 -0.03
C LEU A 45 -11.70 -14.14 -0.13
N GLY A 46 -10.83 -15.03 0.37
CA GLY A 46 -11.09 -16.47 0.40
C GLY A 46 -12.34 -16.84 1.23
N LYS A 47 -12.53 -16.20 2.40
CA LYS A 47 -13.74 -16.37 3.20
C LYS A 47 -14.98 -15.87 2.47
N MET A 48 -14.90 -14.70 1.83
CA MET A 48 -16.02 -14.18 1.04
C MET A 48 -16.38 -15.13 -0.11
N ARG A 49 -15.41 -15.73 -0.81
CA ARG A 49 -15.69 -16.75 -1.85
C ARG A 49 -16.47 -17.93 -1.28
N PHE A 50 -16.07 -18.41 -0.11
CA PHE A 50 -16.79 -19.48 0.57
C PHE A 50 -18.22 -19.08 0.95
N ASP A 51 -18.41 -17.86 1.47
CA ASP A 51 -19.72 -17.35 1.86
C ASP A 51 -20.67 -17.25 0.64
N VAL A 52 -20.18 -16.79 -0.52
CA VAL A 52 -21.01 -16.61 -1.73
C VAL A 52 -21.37 -17.90 -2.45
N GLU A 53 -20.69 -19.02 -2.18
CA GLU A 53 -21.00 -20.31 -2.82
C GLU A 53 -22.42 -20.79 -2.53
N ASN A 54 -23.02 -20.35 -1.42
CA ASN A 54 -24.36 -20.72 -0.98
C ASN A 54 -25.46 -19.76 -1.44
N LEU A 55 -25.12 -18.69 -2.16
CA LEU A 55 -26.08 -17.72 -2.69
C LEU A 55 -26.66 -18.16 -4.04
N SER A 56 -27.74 -17.51 -4.48
CA SER A 56 -28.32 -17.74 -5.81
C SER A 56 -27.31 -17.45 -6.94
N ASP A 57 -27.44 -18.14 -8.07
CA ASP A 57 -26.47 -18.11 -9.17
C ASP A 57 -26.16 -16.70 -9.70
N SER A 58 -27.17 -15.81 -9.75
CA SER A 58 -26.99 -14.43 -10.19
C SER A 58 -26.16 -13.61 -9.19
N LEU A 59 -26.52 -13.65 -7.90
CA LEU A 59 -25.79 -12.95 -6.84
C LEU A 59 -24.37 -13.49 -6.68
N LYS A 60 -24.22 -14.82 -6.75
CA LYS A 60 -22.93 -15.50 -6.71
C LYS A 60 -22.00 -15.02 -7.81
N THR A 61 -22.51 -14.89 -9.04
CA THR A 61 -21.70 -14.43 -10.19
C THR A 61 -21.22 -12.99 -9.99
N ASP A 62 -22.12 -12.09 -9.63
CA ASP A 62 -21.80 -10.66 -9.45
C ASP A 62 -20.81 -10.45 -8.30
N LEU A 63 -21.00 -11.16 -7.19
CA LEU A 63 -20.12 -11.06 -6.03
C LEU A 63 -18.75 -11.67 -6.29
N ASN A 64 -18.67 -12.81 -7.02
CA ASN A 64 -17.39 -13.38 -7.42
C ASN A 64 -16.60 -12.44 -8.33
N GLN A 65 -17.25 -11.78 -9.30
CA GLN A 65 -16.58 -10.77 -10.13
C GLN A 65 -16.03 -9.60 -9.29
N LYS A 66 -16.79 -9.17 -8.28
CA LYS A 66 -16.33 -8.11 -7.36
C LYS A 66 -15.14 -8.56 -6.51
N ILE A 67 -15.15 -9.80 -6.04
CA ILE A 67 -14.03 -10.41 -5.30
C ILE A 67 -12.79 -10.53 -6.20
N ASP A 68 -12.95 -10.98 -7.45
CA ASP A 68 -11.87 -11.07 -8.44
C ASP A 68 -11.23 -9.71 -8.71
N ASN A 69 -12.05 -8.65 -8.81
CA ASN A 69 -11.55 -7.28 -8.96
C ASN A 69 -10.76 -6.81 -7.72
N PHE A 70 -11.16 -7.21 -6.51
CA PHE A 70 -10.34 -6.91 -5.32
C PHE A 70 -9.00 -7.64 -5.35
N ASP A 71 -8.98 -8.90 -5.78
CA ASP A 71 -7.75 -9.69 -5.91
C ASP A 71 -6.77 -9.05 -6.90
N GLN A 72 -7.27 -8.65 -8.09
CA GLN A 72 -6.48 -7.92 -9.08
C GLN A 72 -5.89 -6.62 -8.52
N LYS A 73 -6.66 -5.86 -7.74
CA LYS A 73 -6.16 -4.61 -7.14
C LYS A 73 -5.12 -4.85 -6.05
N LEU A 74 -5.22 -5.96 -5.30
CA LEU A 74 -4.18 -6.38 -4.36
C LEU A 74 -2.88 -6.71 -5.11
N ASP A 75 -2.98 -7.42 -6.23
CA ASP A 75 -1.81 -7.74 -7.06
C ASP A 75 -1.17 -6.48 -7.66
N VAL A 76 -1.96 -5.47 -8.03
CA VAL A 76 -1.44 -4.16 -8.47
C VAL A 76 -0.71 -3.45 -7.32
N ALA A 77 -1.25 -3.49 -6.09
CA ALA A 77 -0.58 -2.91 -4.93
C ALA A 77 0.74 -3.62 -4.61
N GLU A 78 0.76 -4.95 -4.70
CA GLU A 78 1.96 -5.78 -4.53
C GLU A 78 3.02 -5.47 -5.61
N LYS A 79 2.60 -5.33 -6.87
CA LYS A 79 3.49 -4.93 -7.96
C LYS A 79 4.10 -3.55 -7.70
N LYS A 80 3.28 -2.55 -7.36
CA LYS A 80 3.77 -1.20 -7.04
C LYS A 80 4.77 -1.20 -5.89
N TYR A 81 4.51 -1.98 -4.85
CA TYR A 81 5.48 -2.19 -3.77
C TYR A 81 6.82 -2.72 -4.29
N ASN A 82 6.77 -3.78 -5.10
CA ASN A 82 7.97 -4.36 -5.69
C ASN A 82 8.73 -3.38 -6.60
N ASP A 83 8.02 -2.48 -7.28
CA ASP A 83 8.64 -1.46 -8.15
C ASP A 83 9.44 -0.41 -7.34
N PHE A 84 8.97 -0.01 -6.15
CA PHE A 84 9.66 1.03 -5.36
C PHE A 84 10.58 0.50 -4.25
N LYS A 85 10.45 -0.77 -3.82
CA LYS A 85 11.21 -1.28 -2.65
C LYS A 85 12.74 -1.22 -2.82
N GLU A 86 13.22 -1.21 -4.06
CA GLU A 86 14.66 -1.14 -4.40
C GLU A 86 15.14 0.30 -4.67
N ILE A 87 14.24 1.29 -4.60
CA ILE A 87 14.59 2.70 -4.81
C ILE A 87 15.37 3.22 -3.60
N ASN A 88 16.58 3.71 -3.87
CA ASN A 88 17.47 4.28 -2.85
C ASN A 88 17.20 5.77 -2.55
N ASP A 89 16.40 6.44 -3.38
CA ASP A 89 15.95 7.81 -3.10
C ASP A 89 14.84 7.82 -2.05
N ARG A 90 15.07 8.59 -0.97
CA ARG A 90 14.18 8.61 0.19
C ARG A 90 12.80 9.17 -0.11
N GLU A 91 12.73 10.23 -0.90
CA GLU A 91 11.47 10.91 -1.14
C GLU A 91 10.61 10.12 -2.13
N MET A 92 11.24 9.53 -3.15
CA MET A 92 10.55 8.58 -4.05
C MET A 92 10.03 7.35 -3.31
N TRP A 93 10.84 6.74 -2.44
CA TRP A 93 10.40 5.57 -1.67
C TRP A 93 9.26 5.90 -0.70
N LYS A 94 9.33 7.04 0.00
CA LYS A 94 8.22 7.50 0.87
C LYS A 94 6.95 7.74 0.06
N SER A 95 7.08 8.35 -1.12
CA SER A 95 5.94 8.57 -2.01
C SER A 95 5.30 7.25 -2.43
N GLY A 96 6.12 6.28 -2.87
CA GLY A 96 5.64 4.93 -3.22
C GLY A 96 4.96 4.23 -2.05
N LYS A 97 5.55 4.32 -0.85
CA LYS A 97 4.97 3.82 0.40
C LYS A 97 3.59 4.41 0.66
N MET A 98 3.46 5.74 0.63
CA MET A 98 2.18 6.41 0.86
C MET A 98 1.12 6.00 -0.16
N GLU A 99 1.49 5.85 -1.43
CA GLU A 99 0.59 5.41 -2.48
C GLU A 99 0.05 4.00 -2.20
N VAL A 100 0.94 3.05 -1.93
CA VAL A 100 0.54 1.66 -1.63
C VAL A 100 -0.27 1.57 -0.33
N ASP A 101 0.12 2.30 0.73
CA ASP A 101 -0.63 2.33 1.98
C ASP A 101 -2.05 2.89 1.79
N SER A 102 -2.21 3.94 0.95
CA SER A 102 -3.51 4.50 0.59
C SER A 102 -4.37 3.48 -0.18
N MET A 103 -3.78 2.81 -1.18
CA MET A 103 -4.47 1.77 -1.95
C MET A 103 -4.96 0.64 -1.06
N LEU A 104 -4.10 0.10 -0.18
CA LEU A 104 -4.46 -1.00 0.71
C LEU A 104 -5.51 -0.60 1.74
N SER A 105 -5.42 0.62 2.28
CA SER A 105 -6.39 1.13 3.25
C SER A 105 -7.76 1.27 2.61
N TYR A 106 -7.81 1.81 1.39
CA TYR A 106 -9.05 1.92 0.63
C TYR A 106 -9.63 0.54 0.26
N LEU A 107 -8.78 -0.37 -0.22
CA LEU A 107 -9.20 -1.76 -0.53
C LEU A 107 -9.75 -2.46 0.69
N LYS A 108 -9.10 -2.32 1.85
CA LYS A 108 -9.58 -2.91 3.10
C LYS A 108 -11.01 -2.47 3.42
N VAL A 109 -11.31 -1.16 3.32
CA VAL A 109 -12.66 -0.64 3.56
C VAL A 109 -13.68 -1.23 2.58
N GLN A 110 -13.32 -1.36 1.30
CA GLN A 110 -14.21 -1.96 0.30
C GLN A 110 -14.46 -3.45 0.55
N ILE A 111 -13.43 -4.20 0.93
CA ILE A 111 -13.51 -5.62 1.28
C ILE A 111 -14.39 -5.78 2.52
N ASP A 112 -14.12 -5.02 3.59
CA ASP A 112 -14.88 -5.10 4.85
C ASP A 112 -16.37 -4.74 4.65
N THR A 113 -16.65 -3.71 3.85
CA THR A 113 -18.02 -3.33 3.48
C THR A 113 -18.69 -4.45 2.68
N THR A 114 -18.02 -4.98 1.66
CA THR A 114 -18.62 -6.02 0.81
C THR A 114 -18.85 -7.31 1.59
N ARG A 115 -17.91 -7.70 2.46
CA ARG A 115 -18.07 -8.84 3.38
C ARG A 115 -19.29 -8.66 4.27
N THR A 116 -19.49 -7.46 4.82
CA THR A 116 -20.65 -7.15 5.67
C THR A 116 -21.95 -7.32 4.89
N ASN A 117 -22.02 -6.79 3.67
CA ASN A 117 -23.20 -6.94 2.82
C ASN A 117 -23.46 -8.41 2.45
N ILE A 118 -22.43 -9.20 2.15
CA ILE A 118 -22.59 -10.65 1.87
C ILE A 118 -23.22 -11.35 3.07
N ARG A 119 -22.75 -11.07 4.29
CA ARG A 119 -23.32 -11.69 5.50
C ARG A 119 -24.78 -11.33 5.71
N GLN A 120 -25.15 -10.07 5.50
CA GLN A 120 -26.54 -9.64 5.57
C GLN A 120 -27.42 -10.37 4.55
N LEU A 121 -26.94 -10.50 3.31
CA LEU A 121 -27.65 -11.27 2.27
C LEU A 121 -27.85 -12.74 2.63
N ILE A 122 -26.92 -13.34 3.38
CA ILE A 122 -27.06 -14.74 3.84
C ILE A 122 -28.06 -14.85 4.99
N GLU A 123 -28.11 -13.87 5.90
CA GLU A 123 -29.05 -13.85 7.02
C GLU A 123 -30.50 -13.62 6.59
N ASP A 124 -30.71 -12.97 5.45
CA ASP A 124 -32.04 -12.67 4.89
C ASP A 124 -32.65 -13.83 4.06
N VAL A 125 -31.91 -14.94 3.85
CA VAL A 125 -32.31 -16.13 3.06
C VAL A 125 -32.74 -17.27 3.98
#